data_AF-A0A6I7NPA8-F1
#
_entry.id   AF-A0A6I7NPA8-F1
#
_cell.length_a   1.000
_cell.length_b   1.000
_cell.length_c   1.000
_cell.angle_alpha   90.00
_cell.angle_beta   90.00
_cell.angle_gamma   90.00
#
_symmetry.space_group_name_H-M   'P 1'
#
loop_
_entity.id
_entity.type
_entity.pdbx_description
1 polymer ?
#
loop_
_entity_poly.entity_id
_entity_poly.type
_entity_poly.pdbx_seq_one_letter_code
_entity_poly.pdbx_strand_id
1 'polypeptide(L)'
;MKPDLLFHVISKRKWRESNNEGFFRIIEEGKNQPIECVESESLNEYMNENFKGRKNLLVIVIVTSRIVNRIETKSKNGIKYFDVADGINVDAILDKIRIDCNEDGLFDLDVQQK
;
A
#
# COMPACT_ATOMS: atom_id res chain seq x y z
N MET A 1 -0.90 18.92 -4.37
CA MET A 1 -2.02 18.12 -4.92
C MET A 1 -2.14 16.83 -4.11
N LYS A 2 -3.34 16.30 -3.95
CA LYS A 2 -3.56 14.93 -3.46
C LYS A 2 -3.35 14.00 -4.66
N PRO A 3 -2.56 12.92 -4.56
CA PRO A 3 -2.34 12.02 -5.69
C PRO A 3 -3.64 11.30 -6.06
N ASP A 4 -3.84 10.99 -7.34
CA ASP A 4 -5.04 10.28 -7.80
C ASP A 4 -5.01 8.79 -7.40
N LEU A 5 -3.81 8.22 -7.33
CA LEU A 5 -3.54 6.85 -6.91
C LEU A 5 -2.59 6.78 -5.72
N LEU A 6 -2.85 5.83 -4.83
CA LEU A 6 -1.98 5.43 -3.74
C LEU A 6 -1.69 3.94 -3.81
N PHE A 7 -0.54 3.54 -3.26
CA PHE A 7 -0.05 2.18 -3.31
C PHE A 7 0.24 1.68 -1.91
N HIS A 8 -0.32 0.53 -1.55
CA HIS A 8 -0.02 -0.17 -0.30
C HIS A 8 0.61 -1.52 -0.60
N VAL A 9 1.63 -1.92 0.16
CA VAL A 9 2.31 -3.20 -0.03
C VAL A 9 2.02 -4.13 1.14
N ILE A 10 1.54 -5.33 0.83
CA ILE A 10 1.17 -6.33 1.83
C ILE A 10 1.55 -7.74 1.36
N SER A 11 1.88 -8.63 2.30
CA SER A 11 2.04 -10.04 1.94
C SER A 11 0.70 -10.67 1.53
N LYS A 12 0.71 -11.58 0.56
CA LYS A 12 -0.48 -12.31 0.12
C LYS A 12 -1.20 -13.03 1.26
N ARG A 13 -0.45 -13.49 2.28
CA ARG A 13 -1.01 -14.10 3.49
C ARG A 13 -1.80 -13.07 4.30
N LYS A 14 -1.17 -11.96 4.69
CA LYS A 14 -1.81 -10.89 5.50
C LYS A 14 -3.00 -10.28 4.75
N TRP A 15 -2.94 -10.14 3.43
CA TRP A 15 -4.09 -9.71 2.63
C TRP A 15 -5.33 -10.58 2.82
N ARG A 16 -5.18 -11.92 2.79
CA ARG A 16 -6.31 -12.85 2.98
C ARG A 16 -6.94 -12.72 4.37
N GLU A 17 -6.13 -12.39 5.37
CA GLU A 17 -6.58 -12.22 6.76
C GLU A 17 -7.26 -10.86 6.97
N SER A 18 -6.82 -9.85 6.23
CA SER A 18 -7.21 -8.44 6.41
C SER A 18 -8.34 -7.95 5.50
N ASN A 19 -8.75 -8.73 4.50
CA ASN A 19 -9.79 -8.34 3.54
C ASN A 19 -11.09 -9.10 3.81
N ASN A 20 -11.96 -8.51 4.64
CA ASN A 20 -13.26 -9.06 5.03
C ASN A 20 -14.35 -7.97 4.94
N GLU A 21 -15.56 -8.35 4.55
CA GLU A 21 -16.77 -7.51 4.71
C GLU A 21 -16.69 -6.10 4.12
N GLY A 22 -16.30 -6.00 2.84
CA GLY A 22 -16.32 -4.72 2.10
C GLY A 22 -15.23 -3.71 2.50
N PHE A 23 -14.38 -4.06 3.47
CA PHE A 23 -13.23 -3.25 3.89
C PHE A 23 -11.94 -4.08 4.00
N PHE A 24 -10.83 -3.44 3.64
CA PHE A 24 -9.50 -3.89 3.95
C PHE A 24 -9.03 -3.20 5.25
N ARG A 25 -8.78 -3.99 6.31
CA ARG A 25 -8.33 -3.50 7.62
C ARG A 25 -7.21 -4.37 8.17
N ILE A 26 -6.22 -3.73 8.76
CA ILE A 26 -5.19 -4.41 9.54
C ILE A 26 -5.55 -4.23 11.01
N ILE A 27 -5.80 -5.34 11.71
CA ILE A 27 -6.05 -5.35 13.15
C ILE A 27 -4.84 -5.95 13.83
N GLU A 28 -4.21 -5.18 14.71
CA GLU A 28 -3.10 -5.63 15.54
C GLU A 28 -3.39 -5.22 16.98
N GLU A 29 -3.18 -6.14 17.91
CA GLU A 29 -3.46 -5.94 19.35
C GLU A 29 -4.89 -5.46 19.65
N GLY A 30 -5.86 -5.93 18.86
CA GLY A 30 -7.27 -5.57 19.01
C GLY A 30 -7.63 -4.15 18.55
N LYS A 31 -6.71 -3.46 17.86
CA LYS A 31 -6.92 -2.11 17.32
C LYS A 31 -6.73 -2.06 15.82
N ASN A 32 -7.52 -1.22 15.16
CA ASN A 32 -7.29 -0.87 13.75
C ASN A 32 -5.96 -0.14 13.63
N GLN A 33 -5.11 -0.64 12.74
CA GLN A 33 -3.89 0.03 12.33
C GLN A 33 -4.17 0.89 11.09
N PRO A 34 -3.52 2.05 10.97
CA PRO A 34 -3.59 2.83 9.74
C PRO A 34 -3.00 2.02 8.58
N ILE A 35 -3.60 2.19 7.39
CA ILE A 35 -3.05 1.62 6.17
C ILE A 35 -2.08 2.65 5.58
N GLU A 36 -0.79 2.41 5.79
CA GLU A 36 0.28 3.23 5.22
C GLU A 36 0.37 3.01 3.70
N CYS A 37 0.26 4.09 2.94
CA CYS A 37 0.38 4.08 1.49
C CYS A 37 1.44 5.07 1.01
N VAL A 38 1.93 4.88 -0.21
CA VAL A 38 2.88 5.78 -0.88
C VAL A 38 2.38 6.17 -2.27
N GLU A 39 2.92 7.26 -2.82
CA GLU A 39 2.78 7.61 -4.24
C GLU A 39 3.62 6.67 -5.12
N SER A 40 3.32 6.58 -6.42
CA SER A 40 4.05 5.70 -7.34
C SER A 40 5.53 6.02 -7.41
N GLU A 41 5.88 7.32 -7.36
CA GLU A 41 7.26 7.82 -7.41
C GLU A 41 8.12 7.26 -6.26
N SER A 42 7.51 7.01 -5.10
CA SER A 42 8.20 6.47 -3.93
C SER A 42 8.04 4.96 -3.76
N LEU A 43 7.24 4.29 -4.60
CA LEU A 43 6.90 2.88 -4.40
C LEU A 43 8.13 1.97 -4.47
N ASN A 44 9.00 2.19 -5.45
CA ASN A 44 10.20 1.37 -5.61
C ASN A 44 11.16 1.49 -4.42
N GLU A 45 11.42 2.72 -3.98
CA GLU A 45 12.26 3.00 -2.81
C GLU A 45 11.63 2.41 -1.55
N TYR A 46 10.34 2.65 -1.32
CA TYR A 46 9.58 2.09 -0.21
C TYR A 46 9.66 0.56 -0.14
N MET A 47 9.52 -0.12 -1.27
CA MET A 47 9.61 -1.58 -1.34
C MET A 47 11.02 -2.08 -1.03
N ASN A 48 12.04 -1.43 -1.57
CA ASN A 48 13.43 -1.79 -1.33
C ASN A 48 13.87 -1.54 0.12
N GLU A 49 13.32 -0.52 0.79
CA GLU A 49 13.59 -0.25 2.20
C GLU A 49 12.88 -1.24 3.14
N ASN A 50 11.61 -1.54 2.89
CA ASN A 50 10.76 -2.24 3.88
C ASN A 50 10.57 -3.73 3.59
N PHE A 51 10.78 -4.16 2.34
CA PHE A 51 10.42 -5.51 1.88
C PHE A 51 11.56 -6.25 1.16
N LYS A 52 12.80 -5.78 1.25
CA LYS A 52 13.97 -6.43 0.62
C LYS A 52 14.01 -7.94 0.86
N GLY A 53 14.25 -8.70 -0.20
CA GLY A 53 14.34 -10.16 -0.20
C GLY A 53 13.00 -10.89 -0.02
N ARG A 54 11.88 -10.17 0.08
CA ARG A 54 10.57 -10.78 0.26
C ARG A 54 9.93 -11.13 -1.07
N LYS A 55 9.17 -12.23 -1.05
CA LYS A 55 8.34 -12.72 -2.15
C LYS A 55 6.89 -12.85 -1.70
N ASN A 56 6.00 -13.11 -2.64
CA ASN A 56 4.57 -13.24 -2.46
C ASN A 56 3.93 -11.98 -1.88
N LEU A 57 4.35 -10.82 -2.38
CA LEU A 57 3.75 -9.54 -2.03
C LEU A 57 2.64 -9.18 -3.01
N LEU A 58 1.77 -8.29 -2.57
CA LEU A 58 0.75 -7.63 -3.35
C LEU A 58 0.96 -6.12 -3.21
N VAL A 59 1.02 -5.44 -4.36
CA VAL A 59 0.85 -3.99 -4.44
C VAL A 59 -0.64 -3.74 -4.67
N ILE A 60 -1.28 -3.10 -3.70
CA ILE A 60 -2.69 -2.70 -3.76
C ILE A 60 -2.74 -1.30 -4.37
N VAL A 61 -3.40 -1.16 -5.52
CA VAL A 61 -3.60 0.12 -6.21
C VAL A 61 -4.92 0.71 -5.75
N ILE A 62 -4.88 1.92 -5.19
CA ILE A 62 -6.00 2.55 -4.49
C ILE A 62 -6.34 3.89 -5.13
N VAL A 63 -7.59 4.10 -5.52
CA VAL A 63 -8.08 5.37 -6.07
C VAL A 63 -8.46 6.31 -4.94
N THR A 64 -7.73 7.41 -4.81
CA THR A 64 -7.85 8.25 -3.60
C THR A 64 -9.14 9.05 -3.50
N SER A 65 -9.83 9.26 -4.63
CA SER A 65 -11.14 9.90 -4.70
C SER A 65 -12.29 9.00 -4.23
N ARG A 66 -12.04 7.68 -4.12
CA ARG A 66 -13.00 6.68 -3.64
C ARG A 66 -12.81 6.30 -2.18
N ILE A 67 -11.69 6.71 -1.56
CA ILE A 67 -11.44 6.44 -0.14
C ILE A 67 -12.46 7.22 0.71
N VAL A 68 -13.24 6.50 1.51
CA VAL A 68 -14.25 7.11 2.41
C VAL A 68 -13.65 7.63 3.71
N ASN A 69 -12.51 7.06 4.14
CA ASN A 69 -11.87 7.38 5.41
C ASN A 69 -10.88 8.54 5.31
N ARG A 70 -10.53 9.12 6.45
CA ARG A 70 -9.54 10.20 6.53
C ARG A 70 -8.16 9.71 6.13
N ILE A 71 -7.46 10.54 5.35
CA ILE A 71 -6.07 10.34 4.95
C ILE A 71 -5.21 11.37 5.67
N GLU A 72 -4.21 10.90 6.39
CA GLU A 72 -3.19 11.74 7.02
C GLU A 72 -1.89 11.65 6.23
N THR A 73 -1.28 12.79 5.92
CA THR A 73 0.00 12.83 5.23
C THR A 73 1.14 12.97 6.22
N LYS A 74 2.16 12.12 6.07
CA LYS A 74 3.40 12.17 6.84
C LYS A 74 4.59 12.23 5.89
N SER A 75 5.67 12.86 6.32
CA SER A 75 6.94 12.85 5.60
C SER A 75 8.00 12.23 6.49
N LYS A 76 8.74 11.25 5.98
CA LYS A 76 9.80 10.55 6.70
C LYS A 76 10.92 10.24 5.70
N ASN A 77 12.14 10.68 6.02
CA ASN A 77 13.32 10.48 5.18
C ASN A 77 13.16 10.98 3.73
N GLY A 78 12.39 12.05 3.52
CA GLY A 78 12.12 12.58 2.16
C GLY A 78 11.00 11.84 1.41
N ILE A 79 10.53 10.70 1.91
CA ILE A 79 9.40 9.97 1.37
C ILE A 79 8.10 10.47 2.00
N LYS A 80 7.07 10.62 1.16
CA LYS A 80 5.73 11.03 1.57
C LYS A 80 4.83 9.81 1.73
N TYR A 81 4.28 9.67 2.93
CA TYR A 81 3.40 8.60 3.34
C TYR A 81 1.97 9.11 3.53
N PHE A 82 1.00 8.24 3.27
CA PHE A 82 -0.42 8.50 3.36
C PHE A 82 -1.08 7.43 4.21
N ASP A 83 -1.41 7.78 5.44
CA ASP A 83 -2.06 6.87 6.37
C ASP A 83 -3.58 6.99 6.21
N VAL A 84 -4.22 5.91 5.78
CA VAL A 84 -5.68 5.83 5.77
C VAL A 84 -6.15 5.25 7.11
N ALA A 85 -6.90 6.05 7.86
CA ALA A 85 -7.45 5.63 9.15
C ALA A 85 -8.56 4.58 8.95
N ASP A 86 -8.68 3.63 9.89
CA ASP A 86 -9.80 2.66 9.97
C ASP A 86 -10.04 1.77 8.73
N GLY A 87 -9.02 1.67 7.87
CA GLY A 87 -9.01 0.79 6.69
C GLY A 87 -9.43 1.47 5.39
N ILE A 88 -9.51 0.66 4.34
CA ILE A 88 -9.83 1.09 2.97
C ILE A 88 -11.07 0.32 2.50
N ASN A 89 -12.09 1.03 2.06
CA ASN A 89 -13.27 0.44 1.43
C ASN A 89 -12.87 -0.26 0.11
N VAL A 90 -13.41 -1.45 -0.14
CA VAL A 90 -13.00 -2.30 -1.27
C VAL A 90 -13.25 -1.62 -2.62
N ASP A 91 -14.25 -0.75 -2.75
CA ASP A 91 -14.51 -0.01 -4.00
C ASP A 91 -13.39 0.99 -4.39
N ALA A 92 -12.57 1.38 -3.40
CA ALA A 92 -11.39 2.22 -3.63
C ALA A 92 -10.20 1.41 -4.14
N ILE A 93 -10.23 0.08 -4.05
CA ILE A 93 -9.17 -0.78 -4.57
C ILE A 93 -9.40 -1.00 -6.06
N LEU A 94 -8.53 -0.41 -6.87
CA LEU A 94 -8.56 -0.53 -8.33
C LEU A 94 -8.00 -1.86 -8.80
N ASP A 95 -6.85 -2.26 -8.27
CA ASP A 95 -6.15 -3.47 -8.68
C ASP A 95 -5.23 -4.03 -7.58
N LYS A 96 -4.77 -5.27 -7.76
CA LYS A 96 -3.81 -5.96 -6.90
C LYS A 96 -2.76 -6.64 -7.77
N ILE A 97 -1.55 -6.08 -7.77
CA ILE A 97 -0.45 -6.58 -8.57
C ILE A 97 0.42 -7.50 -7.71
N ARG A 98 0.63 -8.74 -8.15
CA ARG A 98 1.55 -9.65 -7.46
C ARG A 98 2.99 -9.29 -7.81
N ILE A 99 3.84 -9.22 -6.80
CA ILE A 99 5.26 -8.92 -6.98
C ILE A 99 6.14 -9.78 -6.06
N ASP A 100 7.26 -10.19 -6.62
CA ASP A 100 8.36 -10.86 -5.94
C ASP A 100 9.64 -10.04 -6.17
N CYS A 101 10.58 -10.07 -5.23
CA CYS A 101 11.88 -9.47 -5.46
C CYS A 101 12.67 -10.22 -6.54
N ASN A 102 13.61 -9.51 -7.17
CA ASN A 102 14.59 -10.04 -8.12
C ASN A 102 15.60 -10.98 -7.41
N GLU A 103 16.52 -11.56 -8.18
CA GLU A 103 17.55 -12.48 -7.67
C GLU A 103 18.49 -11.84 -6.64
N ASP A 104 18.73 -10.54 -6.76
CA ASP A 104 19.52 -9.73 -5.82
C ASP A 104 18.73 -9.30 -4.56
N GLY A 105 17.45 -9.67 -4.50
CA GLY A 105 16.54 -9.34 -3.42
C GLY A 105 15.95 -7.93 -3.50
N LEU A 106 16.26 -7.16 -4.55
CA LEU A 106 15.69 -5.83 -4.78
C LEU A 106 14.43 -5.91 -5.64
N PHE A 107 13.69 -4.81 -5.67
CA PHE A 107 12.57 -4.57 -6.56
C PHE A 107 13.01 -3.53 -7.61
N ASP A 108 12.53 -3.72 -8.84
CA ASP A 108 12.73 -2.79 -9.95
C ASP A 108 11.37 -2.47 -10.56
N LEU A 109 10.71 -1.47 -9.96
CA LEU A 109 9.39 -1.00 -10.35
C LEU A 109 9.51 0.33 -11.10
N ASP A 110 9.19 0.33 -12.40
CA ASP A 110 8.90 1.55 -13.15
C ASP A 110 7.38 1.76 -13.22
N VAL A 111 6.87 2.71 -12.44
CA VAL A 111 5.44 3.06 -12.41
C VAL A 111 5.27 4.46 -12.98
N GLN A 112 5.01 4.53 -14.29
CA GLN A 112 4.74 5.79 -14.98
C GLN A 112 3.26 6.17 -14.82
N GLN A 113 3.01 7.33 -14.21
CA GLN A 113 1.70 8.00 -14.31
C GLN A 113 1.71 8.86 -15.58
N LYS A 114 0.82 8.56 -16.53
CA LYS A 114 0.58 9.40 -17.71
C LYS A 114 -0.46 10.46 -17.42
#